data_AF-A0A8C2KQH3-F1
#
_entry.id   AF-A0A8C2KQH3-F1
#
_cell.length_a   1.000
_cell.length_b   1.000
_cell.length_c   1.000
_cell.angle_alpha   90.00
_cell.angle_beta   90.00
_cell.angle_gamma   90.00
#
_symmetry.space_group_name_H-M   'P 1'
#
loop_
_entity.id
_entity.type
_entity.pdbx_description
1 polymer ?
#
loop_
_entity_poly.entity_id
_entity_poly.type
_entity_poly.pdbx_seq_one_letter_code
_entity_poly.pdbx_strand_id
1 'polypeptide(L)'
;MAEAVQNHVKSLNWGHRVQLQDKKVKYLNMKGSLVDTHTIRAVNAKGKEVLTAKNIVLATGGRPKYPTHVPGAMEFGITSDDVFWLKESPKKTLVVGASYVALECAGFLTGIGLDTTVMVRSIALRGFDQQMSGLVTDYMEAHGTKFSWKCTPKRVQKLPSGLLQVTWMDLNTKEEHQDTFNSVLWAVGRASETKTLNLEKVGVEINKETGKIIVATDEATSVPNIFAIGDIAEGRPELTPTAIKAGKLLARRLVGHSTELMNYDNVATTVFTPLEYGCVGLSEEEAERRHGKDQIEVYHAFYKPLEFTVAERDATQCYIKVVCLQEGDQRVLGMHFTGPNAGEVTQGFSLGFQCGLTYEHLRNTVGIHPTCAEELIKLNITKRSG
;
A
#
# COMPACT_ATOMS: atom_id res chain seq x y z
N MET A 1 -17.91 1.32 -15.11
CA MET A 1 -16.59 1.11 -14.47
C MET A 1 -16.48 -0.26 -13.83
N ALA A 2 -17.29 -0.60 -12.81
CA ALA A 2 -17.18 -1.87 -12.09
C ALA A 2 -17.21 -3.11 -13.01
N GLU A 3 -18.13 -3.18 -13.98
CA GLU A 3 -18.19 -4.30 -14.92
C GLU A 3 -16.90 -4.51 -15.71
N ALA A 4 -16.29 -3.45 -16.25
CA ALA A 4 -15.03 -3.54 -17.00
C ALA A 4 -13.88 -4.05 -16.12
N VAL A 5 -13.77 -3.52 -14.89
CA VAL A 5 -12.80 -3.99 -13.88
C VAL A 5 -13.03 -5.47 -13.59
N GLN A 6 -14.27 -5.87 -13.32
CA GLN A 6 -14.61 -7.25 -13.00
C GLN A 6 -14.35 -8.22 -14.17
N ASN A 7 -14.59 -7.80 -15.40
CA ASN A 7 -14.31 -8.61 -16.59
C ASN A 7 -12.80 -8.83 -16.75
N HIS A 8 -12.01 -7.79 -16.56
CA HIS A 8 -10.55 -7.94 -16.56
C HIS A 8 -10.08 -8.85 -15.40
N VAL A 9 -10.56 -8.65 -14.17
CA VAL A 9 -10.25 -9.52 -13.03
C VAL A 9 -10.65 -10.98 -13.28
N LYS A 10 -11.81 -11.23 -13.90
CA LYS A 10 -12.24 -12.58 -14.29
C LYS A 10 -11.30 -13.22 -15.32
N SER A 11 -10.77 -12.43 -16.26
CA SER A 11 -9.77 -12.92 -17.22
C SER A 11 -8.47 -13.34 -16.52
N LEU A 12 -7.99 -12.58 -15.52
CA LEU A 12 -6.84 -12.94 -14.71
C LEU A 12 -7.10 -14.21 -13.87
N ASN A 13 -8.28 -14.32 -13.25
CA ASN A 13 -8.69 -15.52 -12.52
C ASN A 13 -8.64 -16.77 -13.41
N TRP A 14 -9.08 -16.65 -14.66
CA TRP A 14 -9.00 -17.73 -15.63
C TRP A 14 -7.55 -18.03 -16.02
N GLY A 15 -6.77 -17.00 -16.37
CA GLY A 15 -5.37 -17.13 -16.76
C GLY A 15 -4.51 -17.81 -15.68
N HIS A 16 -4.71 -17.48 -14.40
CA HIS A 16 -4.01 -18.16 -13.31
C HIS A 16 -4.37 -19.65 -13.20
N ARG A 17 -5.64 -20.03 -13.39
CA ARG A 17 -6.04 -21.44 -13.38
C ARG A 17 -5.40 -22.22 -14.52
N VAL A 18 -5.34 -21.63 -15.71
CA VAL A 18 -4.66 -22.22 -16.87
C VAL A 18 -3.17 -22.41 -16.58
N GLN A 19 -2.47 -21.39 -16.09
CA GLN A 19 -1.04 -21.50 -15.77
C GLN A 19 -0.73 -22.56 -14.70
N LEU A 20 -1.61 -22.72 -13.71
CA LEU A 20 -1.47 -23.79 -12.71
C LEU A 20 -1.64 -25.17 -13.35
N GLN A 21 -2.64 -25.32 -14.23
CA GLN A 21 -2.89 -26.56 -14.96
C GLN A 21 -1.71 -26.93 -15.88
N ASP A 22 -1.21 -25.97 -16.67
CA ASP A 22 -0.08 -26.16 -17.59
C ASP A 22 1.18 -26.62 -16.85
N LYS A 23 1.40 -26.07 -15.65
CA LYS A 23 2.52 -26.43 -14.77
C LYS A 23 2.24 -27.63 -13.86
N LYS A 24 1.10 -28.31 -14.06
CA LYS A 24 0.67 -29.49 -13.28
C LYS A 24 0.59 -29.23 -11.77
N VAL A 25 0.28 -27.99 -11.37
CA VAL A 25 0.04 -27.61 -9.97
C VAL A 25 -1.42 -27.92 -9.62
N LYS A 26 -1.63 -28.85 -8.67
CA LYS A 26 -2.98 -29.20 -8.20
C LYS A 26 -3.59 -28.02 -7.45
N TYR A 27 -4.59 -27.38 -8.04
CA TYR A 27 -5.37 -26.32 -7.39
C TYR A 27 -6.55 -26.90 -6.61
N LEU A 28 -6.64 -26.54 -5.33
CA LEU A 28 -7.75 -26.92 -4.45
C LEU A 28 -8.45 -25.66 -3.94
N ASN A 29 -9.69 -25.44 -4.38
CA ASN A 29 -10.52 -24.36 -3.85
C ASN A 29 -11.14 -24.79 -2.50
N MET A 30 -10.30 -24.80 -1.47
CA MET A 30 -10.64 -25.26 -0.12
C MET A 30 -9.89 -24.42 0.92
N LYS A 31 -10.52 -24.21 2.07
CA LYS A 31 -9.89 -23.52 3.21
C LYS A 31 -8.97 -24.49 3.96
N GLY A 32 -7.67 -24.25 3.89
CA GLY A 32 -6.65 -25.04 4.59
C GLY A 32 -6.43 -24.58 6.04
N SER A 33 -6.16 -25.53 6.93
CA SER A 33 -5.72 -25.30 8.31
C SER A 33 -4.73 -26.41 8.71
N LEU A 34 -3.71 -26.08 9.50
CA LEU A 34 -2.72 -27.04 9.94
C LEU A 34 -3.32 -27.98 10.99
N VAL A 35 -2.99 -29.27 10.88
CA VAL A 35 -3.30 -30.31 11.87
C VAL A 35 -2.06 -30.62 12.69
N ASP A 36 -0.93 -30.77 12.00
CA ASP A 36 0.42 -30.91 12.54
C ASP A 36 1.41 -30.21 11.58
N THR A 37 2.71 -30.39 11.79
CA THR A 37 3.75 -29.70 11.00
C THR A 37 3.82 -30.14 9.53
N HIS A 38 3.22 -31.26 9.14
CA HIS A 38 3.24 -31.79 7.77
C HIS A 38 1.84 -32.05 7.19
N THR A 39 0.79 -31.96 7.99
CA THR A 39 -0.58 -32.30 7.61
C THR A 39 -1.49 -31.07 7.55
N ILE A 40 -2.15 -30.89 6.41
CA ILE A 40 -3.15 -29.84 6.18
C ILE A 40 -4.53 -30.49 6.08
N ARG A 41 -5.50 -29.96 6.84
CA ARG A 41 -6.92 -30.24 6.63
C ARG A 41 -7.52 -29.13 5.79
N ALA A 42 -8.06 -29.49 4.63
CA ALA A 42 -8.71 -28.58 3.70
C ALA A 42 -10.22 -28.84 3.66
N VAL A 43 -11.05 -27.79 3.77
CA VAL A 43 -12.52 -27.91 3.79
C VAL A 43 -13.19 -26.95 2.81
N ASN A 44 -14.27 -27.39 2.17
CA ASN A 44 -15.21 -26.53 1.45
C ASN A 44 -16.65 -27.06 1.61
N ALA A 45 -17.62 -26.45 0.93
CA ALA A 45 -19.03 -26.87 1.00
C ALA A 45 -19.29 -28.29 0.50
N LYS A 46 -18.37 -28.89 -0.27
CA LYS A 46 -18.52 -30.23 -0.88
C LYS A 46 -17.84 -31.34 -0.08
N GLY A 47 -16.98 -31.01 0.89
CA GLY A 47 -16.30 -32.01 1.71
C GLY A 47 -14.98 -31.56 2.32
N LYS A 48 -14.20 -32.55 2.76
CA LYS A 48 -12.91 -32.42 3.45
C LYS A 48 -11.84 -33.24 2.73
N GLU A 49 -10.65 -32.66 2.58
CA GLU A 49 -9.43 -33.36 2.21
C GLU A 49 -8.39 -33.28 3.34
N VAL A 50 -7.52 -34.29 3.41
CA VAL A 50 -6.32 -34.29 4.26
C VAL A 50 -5.13 -34.46 3.33
N LEU A 51 -4.18 -33.53 3.42
CA LEU A 51 -3.00 -33.46 2.56
C LEU A 51 -1.76 -33.54 3.45
N THR A 52 -0.70 -34.15 2.94
CA THR A 52 0.63 -34.11 3.56
C THR A 52 1.62 -33.43 2.62
N ALA A 53 2.57 -32.69 3.18
CA ALA A 53 3.60 -32.01 2.41
C ALA A 53 4.93 -32.00 3.17
N LYS A 54 6.05 -32.13 2.44
CA LYS A 54 7.39 -31.99 3.01
C LYS A 54 7.62 -30.56 3.52
N ASN A 55 7.33 -29.57 2.68
CA ASN A 55 7.45 -28.15 2.99
C ASN A 55 6.08 -27.48 2.84
N ILE A 56 5.75 -26.55 3.74
CA ILE A 56 4.51 -25.78 3.71
C ILE A 56 4.86 -24.30 3.61
N VAL A 57 4.28 -23.59 2.64
CA VAL A 57 4.42 -22.14 2.50
C VAL A 57 3.08 -21.48 2.79
N LEU A 58 3.04 -20.65 3.83
CA LEU A 58 1.89 -19.86 4.21
C LEU A 58 1.91 -18.52 3.45
N ALA A 59 0.83 -18.24 2.72
CA ALA A 59 0.69 -17.03 1.90
C ALA A 59 -0.78 -16.54 1.88
N THR A 60 -1.42 -16.50 3.05
CA THR A 60 -2.87 -16.25 3.19
C THR A 60 -3.28 -14.78 3.14
N GLY A 61 -2.32 -13.86 3.08
CA GLY A 61 -2.56 -12.43 2.97
C GLY A 61 -3.30 -11.82 4.17
N GLY A 62 -3.96 -10.70 3.93
CA GLY A 62 -4.81 -10.03 4.92
C GLY A 62 -6.20 -9.67 4.38
N ARG A 63 -7.06 -9.18 5.27
CA ARG A 63 -8.41 -8.66 4.95
C ARG A 63 -8.63 -7.29 5.58
N PRO A 64 -9.51 -6.44 5.02
CA PRO A 64 -9.81 -5.13 5.61
C PRO A 64 -10.32 -5.23 7.05
N LYS A 65 -9.91 -4.29 7.91
CA LYS A 65 -10.40 -4.16 9.29
C LYS A 65 -11.70 -3.36 9.32
N TYR A 66 -12.61 -3.78 10.19
CA TYR A 66 -13.76 -2.98 10.62
C TYR A 66 -13.51 -2.40 12.02
N PRO A 67 -13.92 -1.14 12.30
CA PRO A 67 -13.84 -0.57 13.64
C PRO A 67 -14.90 -1.23 14.55
N THR A 68 -14.45 -2.05 15.50
CA THR A 68 -15.33 -2.80 16.42
C THR A 68 -16.09 -1.92 17.43
N HIS A 69 -15.59 -0.71 17.68
CA HIS A 69 -16.15 0.24 18.64
C HIS A 69 -17.19 1.19 18.02
N VAL A 70 -17.50 1.05 16.73
CA VAL A 70 -18.46 1.89 15.99
C VAL A 70 -19.70 1.06 15.67
N PRO A 71 -20.82 1.24 16.39
CA PRO A 71 -22.06 0.54 16.08
C PRO A 71 -22.52 0.84 14.64
N GLY A 72 -23.00 -0.20 13.95
CA GLY A 72 -23.42 -0.14 12.55
C GLY A 72 -22.29 -0.24 11.52
N ALA A 73 -21.01 -0.24 11.93
CA ALA A 73 -19.88 -0.25 10.99
C ALA A 73 -19.86 -1.50 10.10
N MET A 74 -19.98 -2.69 10.67
CA MET A 74 -19.96 -3.96 9.93
C MET A 74 -21.27 -4.24 9.18
N GLU A 75 -22.40 -3.71 9.68
CA GLU A 75 -23.71 -3.96 9.10
C GLU A 75 -23.98 -3.09 7.86
N PHE A 76 -23.54 -1.83 7.89
CA PHE A 76 -23.87 -0.84 6.87
C PHE A 76 -22.68 -0.36 6.05
N GLY A 77 -21.45 -0.53 6.53
CA GLY A 77 -20.26 -0.10 5.82
C GLY A 77 -19.76 -1.15 4.83
N ILE A 78 -18.89 -0.69 3.93
CA ILE A 78 -18.19 -1.50 2.94
C ILE A 78 -16.68 -1.35 3.13
N THR A 79 -15.91 -2.16 2.41
CA THR A 79 -14.44 -2.12 2.39
C THR A 79 -13.92 -2.08 0.95
N SER A 80 -12.59 -2.04 0.81
CA SER A 80 -11.95 -2.18 -0.50
C SER A 80 -12.28 -3.50 -1.19
N ASP A 81 -12.66 -4.55 -0.45
CA ASP A 81 -13.08 -5.82 -1.03
C ASP A 81 -14.41 -5.69 -1.79
N ASP A 82 -15.23 -4.70 -1.43
CA ASP A 82 -16.58 -4.51 -1.95
C ASP A 82 -16.64 -3.44 -3.03
N VAL A 83 -15.87 -2.34 -2.90
CA VAL A 83 -15.99 -1.15 -3.76
C VAL A 83 -15.80 -1.45 -5.25
N PHE A 84 -14.90 -2.39 -5.59
CA PHE A 84 -14.65 -2.81 -6.97
C PHE A 84 -15.70 -3.81 -7.51
N TRP A 85 -16.57 -4.32 -6.63
CA TRP A 85 -17.61 -5.31 -6.91
C TRP A 85 -19.03 -4.77 -6.72
N LEU A 86 -19.19 -3.48 -6.40
CA LEU A 86 -20.50 -2.84 -6.27
C LEU A 86 -21.27 -2.92 -7.59
N LYS A 87 -22.54 -3.31 -7.49
CA LYS A 87 -23.48 -3.36 -8.63
C LYS A 87 -23.99 -1.97 -9.00
N GLU A 88 -24.19 -1.14 -7.99
CA GLU A 88 -24.71 0.22 -8.11
C GLU A 88 -23.64 1.23 -7.72
N SER A 89 -23.76 2.47 -8.22
CA SER A 89 -22.85 3.56 -7.85
C SER A 89 -22.89 3.81 -6.34
N PRO A 90 -21.72 3.99 -5.67
CA PRO A 90 -21.69 4.33 -4.25
C PRO A 90 -22.15 5.76 -3.95
N LYS A 91 -22.33 6.61 -4.98
CA LYS A 91 -22.81 8.00 -4.88
C LYS A 91 -22.02 8.79 -3.83
N LYS A 92 -22.69 9.57 -2.97
CA LYS A 92 -22.02 10.34 -1.91
C LYS A 92 -21.34 9.39 -0.92
N THR A 93 -20.01 9.41 -0.86
CA THR A 93 -19.21 8.39 -0.16
C THR A 93 -18.35 9.01 0.92
N LEU A 94 -18.46 8.49 2.15
CA LEU A 94 -17.50 8.74 3.22
C LEU A 94 -16.43 7.65 3.22
N VAL A 95 -15.17 8.02 3.03
CA VAL A 95 -14.02 7.13 3.20
C VAL A 95 -13.40 7.38 4.57
N VAL A 96 -13.43 6.39 5.46
CA VAL A 96 -12.83 6.53 6.79
C VAL A 96 -11.47 5.85 6.82
N GLY A 97 -10.43 6.67 6.98
CA GLY A 97 -9.04 6.24 6.91
C GLY A 97 -8.18 7.26 6.19
N ALA A 98 -6.87 7.12 6.33
CA ALA A 98 -5.88 7.97 5.65
C ALA A 98 -4.66 7.16 5.19
N SER A 99 -4.89 5.88 4.90
CA SER A 99 -3.91 4.98 4.26
C SER A 99 -3.87 5.23 2.75
N TYR A 100 -2.89 4.66 2.05
CA TYR A 100 -2.85 4.73 0.58
C TYR A 100 -4.16 4.20 -0.02
N VAL A 101 -4.69 3.07 0.47
CA VAL A 101 -6.00 2.53 0.03
C VAL A 101 -7.13 3.56 0.22
N ALA A 102 -7.13 4.31 1.33
CA ALA A 102 -8.15 5.32 1.59
C ALA A 102 -8.06 6.47 0.56
N LEU A 103 -6.87 6.99 0.33
CA LEU A 103 -6.66 8.14 -0.55
C LEU A 103 -6.80 7.77 -2.03
N GLU A 104 -6.35 6.59 -2.45
CA GLU A 104 -6.57 6.05 -3.80
C GLU A 104 -8.07 5.88 -4.07
N CYS A 105 -8.80 5.24 -3.13
CA CYS A 105 -10.24 5.08 -3.25
C CYS A 105 -10.96 6.43 -3.34
N ALA A 106 -10.65 7.34 -2.42
CA ALA A 106 -11.28 8.65 -2.42
C ALA A 106 -10.96 9.44 -3.69
N GLY A 107 -9.71 9.37 -4.14
CA GLY A 107 -9.22 10.04 -5.32
C GLY A 107 -9.94 9.60 -6.59
N PHE A 108 -10.04 8.29 -6.85
CA PHE A 108 -10.75 7.83 -8.05
C PHE A 108 -12.26 8.09 -7.95
N LEU A 109 -12.87 8.02 -6.77
CA LEU A 109 -14.30 8.33 -6.58
C LEU A 109 -14.59 9.80 -6.89
N THR A 110 -13.76 10.72 -6.41
CA THR A 110 -13.80 12.13 -6.81
C THR A 110 -13.56 12.29 -8.32
N GLY A 111 -12.55 11.62 -8.87
CA GLY A 111 -12.17 11.72 -10.28
C GLY A 111 -13.25 11.25 -11.27
N ILE A 112 -14.13 10.35 -10.85
CA ILE A 112 -15.32 9.94 -11.64
C ILE A 112 -16.58 10.76 -11.31
N GLY A 113 -16.45 11.85 -10.54
CA GLY A 113 -17.51 12.83 -10.29
C GLY A 113 -18.40 12.54 -9.07
N LEU A 114 -17.97 11.69 -8.12
CA LEU A 114 -18.76 11.42 -6.91
C LEU A 114 -18.37 12.33 -5.75
N ASP A 115 -19.38 12.81 -5.01
CA ASP A 115 -19.18 13.57 -3.78
C ASP A 115 -18.51 12.69 -2.72
N THR A 116 -17.22 12.94 -2.49
CA THR A 116 -16.37 12.06 -1.69
C THR A 116 -15.73 12.84 -0.56
N THR A 117 -15.85 12.32 0.66
CA THR A 117 -15.23 12.89 1.86
C THR A 117 -14.30 11.88 2.51
N VAL A 118 -13.09 12.29 2.89
CA VAL A 118 -12.12 11.48 3.64
C VAL A 118 -12.13 11.91 5.10
N MET A 119 -12.38 10.97 6.01
CA MET A 119 -12.27 11.21 7.46
C MET A 119 -10.91 10.77 7.98
N VAL A 120 -10.13 11.75 8.45
CA VAL A 120 -8.75 11.53 8.88
C VAL A 120 -8.63 11.72 10.39
N ARG A 121 -8.28 10.65 11.11
CA ARG A 121 -8.09 10.71 12.57
C ARG A 121 -6.86 11.49 13.01
N SER A 122 -5.76 11.41 12.28
CA SER A 122 -4.47 11.98 12.73
C SER A 122 -3.66 12.62 11.60
N ILE A 123 -2.89 11.82 10.86
CA ILE A 123 -2.06 12.21 9.72
C ILE A 123 -2.40 11.31 8.52
N ALA A 124 -2.12 11.79 7.32
CA ALA A 124 -2.21 11.03 6.09
C ALA A 124 -0.95 10.20 5.85
N LEU A 125 -1.11 9.04 5.20
CA LEU A 125 -0.03 8.15 4.76
C LEU A 125 1.03 7.92 5.85
N ARG A 126 0.60 7.55 7.06
CA ARG A 126 1.53 7.25 8.17
C ARG A 126 2.58 6.24 7.71
N GLY A 127 3.86 6.59 7.90
CA GLY A 127 5.01 5.78 7.49
C GLY A 127 5.62 6.20 6.13
N PHE A 128 4.95 7.06 5.38
CA PHE A 128 5.53 7.78 4.24
C PHE A 128 6.07 9.13 4.70
N ASP A 129 6.92 9.73 3.85
CA ASP A 129 7.39 11.10 4.01
C ASP A 129 6.22 12.08 4.19
N GLN A 130 6.21 12.77 5.33
CA GLN A 130 5.05 13.60 5.72
C GLN A 130 4.93 14.90 4.91
N GLN A 131 6.02 15.42 4.34
CA GLN A 131 5.94 16.56 3.41
C GLN A 131 5.21 16.13 2.13
N MET A 132 5.61 14.98 1.57
CA MET A 132 4.99 14.45 0.35
C MET A 132 3.52 14.08 0.59
N SER A 133 3.22 13.54 1.78
CA SER A 133 1.86 13.20 2.19
C SER A 133 0.93 14.41 2.24
N GLY A 134 1.44 15.56 2.71
CA GLY A 134 0.71 16.83 2.68
C GLY A 134 0.41 17.29 1.25
N LEU A 135 1.42 17.29 0.36
CA LEU A 135 1.25 17.65 -1.05
C LEU A 135 0.19 16.79 -1.76
N VAL A 136 0.16 15.49 -1.46
CA VAL A 136 -0.86 14.58 -1.98
C VAL A 136 -2.26 14.99 -1.53
N THR A 137 -2.46 15.26 -0.23
CA THR A 137 -3.79 15.66 0.27
C THR A 137 -4.19 17.06 -0.19
N ASP A 138 -3.25 18.00 -0.29
CA ASP A 138 -3.50 19.35 -0.78
C ASP A 138 -3.96 19.33 -2.24
N TYR A 139 -3.35 18.48 -3.08
CA TYR A 139 -3.82 18.29 -4.45
C TYR A 139 -5.24 17.72 -4.47
N MET A 140 -5.52 16.69 -3.66
CA MET A 140 -6.86 16.09 -3.60
C MET A 140 -7.93 17.10 -3.15
N GLU A 141 -7.63 17.92 -2.14
CA GLU A 141 -8.51 19.00 -1.66
C GLU A 141 -8.77 20.04 -2.76
N ALA A 142 -7.72 20.52 -3.42
CA ALA A 142 -7.83 21.47 -4.52
C ALA A 142 -8.66 20.93 -5.70
N HIS A 143 -8.74 19.60 -5.85
CA HIS A 143 -9.47 18.92 -6.92
C HIS A 143 -10.77 18.26 -6.46
N GLY A 144 -11.33 18.70 -5.32
CA GLY A 144 -12.71 18.44 -4.94
C GLY A 144 -12.95 17.26 -3.99
N THR A 145 -11.91 16.55 -3.53
CA THR A 145 -12.04 15.62 -2.42
C THR A 145 -12.16 16.40 -1.12
N LYS A 146 -13.22 16.19 -0.34
CA LYS A 146 -13.41 16.85 0.96
C LYS A 146 -12.66 16.11 2.05
N PHE A 147 -12.17 16.81 3.06
CA PHE A 147 -11.52 16.18 4.22
C PHE A 147 -12.16 16.62 5.53
N SER A 148 -12.35 15.67 6.44
CA SER A 148 -12.71 15.89 7.83
C SER A 148 -11.51 15.51 8.70
N TRP A 149 -10.66 16.50 8.96
CA TRP A 149 -9.41 16.34 9.70
C TRP A 149 -9.66 16.22 11.20
N LYS A 150 -8.80 15.42 11.86
CA LYS A 150 -8.87 15.13 13.29
C LYS A 150 -10.26 14.62 13.71
N CYS A 151 -10.91 13.82 12.87
CA CYS A 151 -12.24 13.27 13.17
C CYS A 151 -12.19 11.75 13.41
N THR A 152 -13.09 11.25 14.28
CA THR A 152 -13.29 9.81 14.48
C THR A 152 -14.78 9.44 14.44
N PRO A 153 -15.16 8.39 13.69
CA PRO A 153 -16.55 7.94 13.65
C PRO A 153 -16.99 7.44 15.03
N LYS A 154 -18.28 7.63 15.33
CA LYS A 154 -18.92 7.18 16.56
C LYS A 154 -20.03 6.17 16.29
N ARG A 155 -20.82 6.37 15.23
CA ARG A 155 -21.95 5.50 14.89
C ARG A 155 -22.32 5.64 13.41
N VAL A 156 -22.83 4.55 12.82
CA VAL A 156 -23.50 4.54 11.52
C VAL A 156 -24.91 4.00 11.68
N GLN A 157 -25.90 4.68 11.13
CA GLN A 157 -27.32 4.28 11.17
C GLN A 157 -27.94 4.37 9.78
N LYS A 158 -28.71 3.36 9.41
CA LYS A 158 -29.52 3.40 8.18
C LYS A 158 -30.83 4.12 8.44
N LEU A 159 -31.10 5.18 7.69
CA LEU A 159 -32.33 5.97 7.77
C LEU A 159 -33.47 5.33 6.95
N PRO A 160 -34.75 5.69 7.21
CA PRO A 160 -35.88 5.23 6.40
C PRO A 160 -35.76 5.57 4.91
N SER A 161 -35.03 6.63 4.56
CA SER A 161 -34.73 7.00 3.17
C SER A 161 -33.75 6.05 2.47
N GLY A 162 -33.12 5.13 3.22
CA GLY A 162 -32.07 4.24 2.75
C GLY A 162 -30.65 4.83 2.85
N LEU A 163 -30.50 6.12 3.18
CA LEU A 163 -29.20 6.76 3.40
C LEU A 163 -28.57 6.31 4.73
N LEU A 164 -27.25 6.39 4.80
CA LEU A 164 -26.47 6.13 6.00
C LEU A 164 -26.15 7.45 6.70
N GLN A 165 -26.70 7.66 7.89
CA GLN A 165 -26.29 8.74 8.76
C GLN A 165 -25.03 8.31 9.52
N VAL A 166 -23.97 9.12 9.43
CA VAL A 166 -22.74 8.92 10.18
C VAL A 166 -22.62 10.02 11.20
N THR A 167 -22.40 9.63 12.45
CA THR A 167 -22.06 10.54 13.55
C THR A 167 -20.58 10.39 13.86
N TRP A 168 -19.86 11.50 14.01
CA TRP A 168 -18.44 11.50 14.35
C TRP A 168 -18.08 12.63 15.33
N MET A 169 -16.95 12.48 16.00
CA MET A 169 -16.42 13.45 16.94
C MET A 169 -15.20 14.15 16.33
N ASP A 170 -15.19 15.48 16.36
CA ASP A 170 -14.00 16.28 16.13
C ASP A 170 -13.08 16.16 17.37
N LEU A 171 -11.84 15.73 17.16
CA LEU A 171 -10.89 15.46 18.24
C LEU A 171 -10.23 16.74 18.79
N ASN A 172 -10.30 17.85 18.06
CA ASN A 172 -9.82 19.15 18.52
C ASN A 172 -10.89 19.86 19.36
N THR A 173 -12.10 20.02 18.82
CA THR A 173 -13.19 20.77 19.49
C THR A 173 -13.99 19.92 20.48
N LYS A 174 -13.93 18.59 20.34
CA LYS A 174 -14.79 17.62 21.05
C LYS A 174 -16.27 17.74 20.69
N GLU A 175 -16.59 18.44 19.60
CA GLU A 175 -17.96 18.55 19.10
C GLU A 175 -18.35 17.30 18.30
N GLU A 176 -19.63 16.97 18.38
CA GLU A 176 -20.22 15.89 17.60
C GLU A 176 -20.87 16.48 16.34
N HIS A 177 -20.56 15.86 15.20
CA HIS A 177 -21.12 16.22 13.92
C HIS A 177 -21.84 15.02 13.30
N GLN A 178 -22.75 15.32 12.37
CA GLN A 178 -23.48 14.30 11.63
C GLN A 178 -23.71 14.75 10.18
N ASP A 179 -23.69 13.78 9.27
CA ASP A 179 -24.07 13.96 7.88
C ASP A 179 -24.56 12.61 7.32
N THR A 180 -25.22 12.66 6.17
CA THR A 180 -25.77 11.50 5.47
C THR A 180 -24.95 11.19 4.21
N PHE A 181 -24.75 9.89 3.98
CA PHE A 181 -23.99 9.35 2.86
C PHE A 181 -24.78 8.20 2.23
N ASN A 182 -24.47 7.90 0.97
CA ASN A 182 -24.96 6.70 0.30
C ASN A 182 -24.09 5.48 0.66
N SER A 183 -22.78 5.68 0.86
CA SER A 183 -21.82 4.63 1.19
C SER A 183 -20.81 5.09 2.24
N VAL A 184 -20.38 4.16 3.10
CA VAL A 184 -19.30 4.38 4.07
C VAL A 184 -18.24 3.31 3.85
N LEU A 185 -17.05 3.71 3.39
CA LEU A 185 -15.92 2.85 3.08
C LEU A 185 -14.91 2.85 4.23
N TRP A 186 -14.69 1.69 4.85
CA TRP A 186 -13.69 1.49 5.89
C TRP A 186 -12.33 1.13 5.28
N ALA A 187 -11.39 2.07 5.35
CA ALA A 187 -10.00 1.91 4.90
C ALA A 187 -9.01 2.14 6.06
N VAL A 188 -9.32 1.57 7.23
CA VAL A 188 -8.62 1.76 8.51
C VAL A 188 -7.49 0.76 8.76
N GLY A 189 -6.96 0.15 7.69
CA GLY A 189 -5.92 -0.87 7.72
C GLY A 189 -6.44 -2.29 7.51
N ARG A 190 -5.52 -3.25 7.50
CA ARG A 190 -5.77 -4.67 7.20
C ARG A 190 -5.35 -5.55 8.37
N ALA A 191 -5.96 -6.73 8.49
CA ALA A 191 -5.66 -7.75 9.48
C ALA A 191 -5.16 -9.01 8.76
N SER A 192 -4.09 -9.62 9.29
CA SER A 192 -3.52 -10.85 8.76
C SER A 192 -4.47 -12.04 8.91
N GLU A 193 -4.58 -12.88 7.87
CA GLU A 193 -5.42 -14.07 7.85
C GLU A 193 -4.70 -15.28 8.47
N THR A 194 -4.36 -15.17 9.76
CA THR A 194 -3.61 -16.20 10.51
C THR A 194 -4.48 -16.99 11.50
N LYS A 195 -5.56 -16.38 12.01
CA LYS A 195 -6.40 -16.92 13.09
C LYS A 195 -6.99 -18.31 12.81
N THR A 196 -7.26 -18.64 11.55
CA THR A 196 -7.92 -19.90 11.17
C THR A 196 -6.95 -20.99 10.73
N LEU A 197 -5.64 -20.75 10.82
CA LEU A 197 -4.60 -21.67 10.37
C LEU A 197 -4.15 -22.67 11.44
N ASN A 198 -4.56 -22.50 12.71
CA ASN A 198 -4.12 -23.29 13.87
C ASN A 198 -2.61 -23.21 14.14
N LEU A 199 -1.98 -22.05 13.92
CA LEU A 199 -0.52 -21.87 14.04
C LEU A 199 0.02 -22.24 15.43
N GLU A 200 -0.66 -21.84 16.49
CA GLU A 200 -0.26 -22.14 17.88
C GLU A 200 -0.17 -23.64 18.15
N LYS A 201 -1.06 -24.45 17.54
CA LYS A 201 -1.07 -25.92 17.74
C LYS A 201 0.15 -26.61 17.16
N VAL A 202 0.80 -25.99 16.18
CA VAL A 202 1.97 -26.54 15.47
C VAL A 202 3.27 -25.83 15.85
N GLY A 203 3.22 -24.88 16.78
CA GLY A 203 4.41 -24.16 17.27
C GLY A 203 4.90 -23.03 16.37
N VAL A 204 4.07 -22.53 15.44
CA VAL A 204 4.42 -21.34 14.64
C VAL A 204 4.18 -20.07 15.45
N GLU A 205 5.24 -19.30 15.67
CA GLU A 205 5.21 -18.06 16.44
C GLU A 205 4.56 -16.90 15.67
N ILE A 206 3.75 -16.12 16.39
CA ILE A 206 3.06 -14.95 15.87
C ILE A 206 3.35 -13.72 16.74
N ASN A 207 3.50 -12.56 16.13
CA ASN A 207 3.46 -11.30 16.86
C ASN A 207 2.00 -11.06 17.30
N LYS A 208 1.75 -10.99 18.60
CA LYS A 208 0.40 -10.85 19.17
C LYS A 208 -0.26 -9.50 18.87
N GLU A 209 0.54 -8.45 18.67
CA GLU A 209 0.04 -7.11 18.39
C GLU A 209 -0.39 -6.96 16.93
N THR A 210 0.41 -7.48 16.00
CA THR A 210 0.15 -7.36 14.56
C THR A 210 -0.68 -8.53 14.02
N GLY A 211 -0.63 -9.69 14.68
CA GLY A 211 -1.22 -10.95 14.23
C GLY A 211 -0.47 -11.63 13.08
N LYS A 212 0.72 -11.14 12.73
CA LYS A 212 1.59 -11.68 11.67
C LYS A 212 2.51 -12.78 12.19
N ILE A 213 3.01 -13.59 11.26
CA ILE A 213 3.94 -14.68 11.52
C ILE A 213 5.36 -14.12 11.62
N ILE A 214 6.05 -14.47 12.69
CA ILE A 214 7.47 -14.13 12.87
C ILE A 214 8.29 -15.02 11.94
N VAL A 215 9.13 -14.40 11.11
CA VAL A 215 9.96 -15.10 10.13
C VAL A 215 11.41 -14.68 10.22
N ALA A 216 12.32 -15.60 9.91
CA ALA A 216 13.72 -15.31 9.67
C ALA A 216 13.94 -14.63 8.31
N THR A 217 15.18 -14.25 8.02
CA THR A 217 15.58 -13.57 6.77
C THR A 217 15.31 -14.40 5.52
N ASP A 218 15.26 -15.73 5.64
CA ASP A 218 15.03 -16.70 4.58
C ASP A 218 13.57 -17.18 4.49
N GLU A 219 12.64 -16.44 5.10
CA GLU A 219 11.20 -16.70 5.15
C GLU A 219 10.79 -17.91 6.02
N ALA A 220 11.74 -18.57 6.71
CA ALA A 220 11.42 -19.66 7.64
C ALA A 220 10.67 -19.14 8.87
N THR A 221 9.69 -19.91 9.35
CA THR A 221 9.02 -19.67 10.64
C THR A 221 9.80 -20.31 11.80
N SER A 222 9.28 -20.26 13.02
CA SER A 222 9.80 -21.04 14.16
C SER A 222 9.74 -22.58 13.95
N VAL A 223 9.05 -23.06 12.91
CA VAL A 223 8.98 -24.48 12.54
C VAL A 223 9.75 -24.70 11.23
N PRO A 224 10.81 -25.54 11.20
CA PRO A 224 11.78 -25.59 10.09
C PRO A 224 11.24 -25.90 8.69
N ASN A 225 10.13 -26.62 8.59
CA ASN A 225 9.53 -27.00 7.31
C ASN A 225 8.34 -26.10 6.91
N ILE A 226 8.04 -25.08 7.72
CA ILE A 226 6.96 -24.11 7.48
C ILE A 226 7.58 -22.73 7.24
N PHE A 227 7.17 -22.10 6.15
CA PHE A 227 7.62 -20.79 5.70
C PHE A 227 6.43 -19.84 5.61
N ALA A 228 6.65 -18.53 5.68
CA ALA A 228 5.61 -17.54 5.46
C ALA A 228 6.10 -16.38 4.57
N ILE A 229 5.29 -15.99 3.60
CA ILE A 229 5.62 -14.93 2.62
C ILE A 229 4.45 -13.96 2.44
N GLY A 230 4.75 -12.76 1.92
CA GLY A 230 3.76 -11.71 1.67
C GLY A 230 3.24 -11.08 2.95
N ASP A 231 2.01 -10.54 2.91
CA ASP A 231 1.47 -9.66 3.96
C ASP A 231 1.42 -10.27 5.37
N ILE A 232 1.38 -11.60 5.47
CA ILE A 232 1.34 -12.30 6.76
C ILE A 232 2.70 -12.38 7.45
N ALA A 233 3.80 -12.09 6.75
CA ALA A 233 5.14 -12.10 7.31
C ALA A 233 5.44 -10.78 8.03
N GLU A 234 5.86 -10.87 9.29
CA GLU A 234 6.18 -9.70 10.12
C GLU A 234 7.36 -8.92 9.52
N GLY A 235 7.28 -7.59 9.57
CA GLY A 235 8.35 -6.69 9.13
C GLY A 235 8.61 -6.65 7.62
N ARG A 236 7.76 -7.27 6.79
CA ARG A 236 7.90 -7.24 5.32
C ARG A 236 6.96 -6.20 4.69
N PRO A 237 7.38 -5.51 3.60
CA PRO A 237 6.48 -4.64 2.82
C PRO A 237 5.31 -5.42 2.24
N GLU A 238 4.08 -4.93 2.47
CA GLU A 238 2.81 -5.51 2.01
C GLU A 238 2.53 -5.12 0.54
N LEU A 239 3.38 -5.61 -0.37
CA LEU A 239 3.33 -5.27 -1.80
C LEU A 239 3.34 -6.54 -2.66
N THR A 240 2.60 -6.51 -3.77
CA THR A 240 2.54 -7.66 -4.69
C THR A 240 3.91 -8.05 -5.26
N PRO A 241 4.79 -7.12 -5.72
CA PRO A 241 6.09 -7.51 -6.26
C PRO A 241 7.03 -8.15 -5.23
N THR A 242 7.00 -7.70 -3.96
CA THR A 242 7.82 -8.30 -2.89
C THR A 242 7.36 -9.71 -2.59
N ALA A 243 6.05 -9.96 -2.48
CA ALA A 243 5.49 -11.30 -2.28
C ALA A 243 5.84 -12.25 -3.44
N ILE A 244 5.74 -11.80 -4.69
CA ILE A 244 6.11 -12.59 -5.87
C ILE A 244 7.60 -12.94 -5.86
N LYS A 245 8.49 -11.96 -5.62
CA LYS A 245 9.94 -12.18 -5.64
C LYS A 245 10.37 -13.08 -4.49
N ALA A 246 9.85 -12.86 -3.28
CA ALA A 246 10.09 -13.72 -2.12
C ALA A 246 9.66 -15.17 -2.39
N GLY A 247 8.44 -15.38 -2.93
CA GLY A 247 7.95 -16.73 -3.27
C GLY A 247 8.79 -17.43 -4.34
N LYS A 248 9.24 -16.71 -5.39
CA LYS A 248 10.12 -17.26 -6.43
C LYS A 248 11.49 -17.66 -5.87
N LEU A 249 12.11 -16.79 -5.06
CA LEU A 249 13.41 -17.06 -4.45
C LEU A 249 13.34 -18.21 -3.45
N LEU A 250 12.32 -18.21 -2.58
CA LEU A 250 12.08 -19.30 -1.64
C LEU A 250 11.89 -20.63 -2.37
N ALA A 251 11.05 -20.67 -3.42
CA ALA A 251 10.85 -21.90 -4.20
C ALA A 251 12.17 -22.44 -4.77
N ARG A 252 13.06 -21.57 -5.30
CA ARG A 252 14.39 -21.97 -5.78
C ARG A 252 15.28 -22.53 -4.67
N ARG A 253 15.25 -21.95 -3.47
CA ARG A 253 16.00 -22.44 -2.31
C ARG A 253 15.49 -23.80 -1.85
N LEU A 254 14.17 -23.98 -1.76
CA LEU A 254 13.56 -25.23 -1.29
C LEU A 254 13.85 -26.44 -2.19
N VAL A 255 14.11 -26.22 -3.47
CA VAL A 255 14.50 -27.27 -4.44
C VAL A 255 16.00 -27.35 -4.69
N GLY A 256 16.82 -26.59 -3.94
CA GLY A 256 18.28 -26.65 -4.01
C GLY A 256 18.91 -25.97 -5.24
N HIS A 257 18.17 -25.10 -5.94
CA HIS A 257 18.66 -24.38 -7.13
C HIS A 257 19.22 -22.98 -6.84
N SER A 258 19.19 -22.51 -5.58
CA SER A 258 19.71 -21.20 -5.19
C SER A 258 19.98 -21.14 -3.69
N THR A 259 20.84 -20.22 -3.27
CA THR A 259 20.99 -19.74 -1.89
C THR A 259 20.57 -18.28 -1.72
N GLU A 260 20.12 -17.63 -2.80
CA GLU A 260 19.77 -16.22 -2.85
C GLU A 260 18.56 -15.89 -1.95
N LEU A 261 18.75 -14.91 -1.07
CA LEU A 261 17.71 -14.38 -0.18
C LEU A 261 16.99 -13.19 -0.83
N MET A 262 15.78 -12.92 -0.36
CA MET A 262 15.05 -11.73 -0.78
C MET A 262 15.66 -10.48 -0.13
N ASN A 263 16.04 -9.49 -0.96
CA ASN A 263 16.39 -8.15 -0.48
C ASN A 263 15.11 -7.30 -0.35
N TYR A 264 14.78 -6.89 0.87
CA TYR A 264 13.63 -6.03 1.17
C TYR A 264 14.02 -4.55 1.38
N ASP A 265 15.30 -4.21 1.24
CA ASP A 265 15.77 -2.84 1.36
C ASP A 265 15.43 -2.04 0.10
N ASN A 266 15.09 -0.76 0.29
CA ASN A 266 14.84 0.21 -0.78
C ASN A 266 13.82 -0.29 -1.83
N VAL A 267 12.75 -0.95 -1.37
CA VAL A 267 11.63 -1.33 -2.23
C VAL A 267 10.87 -0.06 -2.63
N ALA A 268 10.86 0.23 -3.93
CA ALA A 268 10.08 1.35 -4.47
C ALA A 268 8.58 1.11 -4.31
N THR A 269 7.84 2.19 -4.09
CA THR A 269 6.38 2.19 -3.94
C THR A 269 5.78 3.38 -4.67
N THR A 270 4.53 3.23 -5.13
CA THR A 270 3.74 4.33 -5.68
C THR A 270 2.35 4.30 -5.06
N VAL A 271 1.89 5.47 -4.60
CA VAL A 271 0.51 5.70 -4.16
C VAL A 271 -0.23 6.34 -5.34
N PHE A 272 -1.25 5.66 -5.83
CA PHE A 272 -1.97 6.03 -7.06
C PHE A 272 -3.13 7.00 -6.79
N THR A 273 -2.83 8.10 -6.09
CA THR A 273 -3.74 9.24 -5.91
C THR A 273 -3.92 10.03 -7.21
N PRO A 274 -4.91 10.95 -7.30
CA PRO A 274 -5.19 11.70 -8.54
C PRO A 274 -3.97 12.44 -9.12
N LEU A 275 -3.08 12.93 -8.25
CA LEU A 275 -1.68 13.15 -8.57
C LEU A 275 -0.88 12.04 -7.88
N GLU A 276 -0.15 11.25 -8.64
CA GLU A 276 0.54 10.07 -8.10
C GLU A 276 1.73 10.49 -7.24
N TYR A 277 2.07 9.65 -6.26
CA TYR A 277 3.26 9.82 -5.43
C TYR A 277 4.14 8.57 -5.49
N GLY A 278 5.30 8.68 -6.12
CA GLY A 278 6.32 7.64 -6.19
C GLY A 278 7.46 7.91 -5.21
N CYS A 279 7.94 6.86 -4.56
CA CYS A 279 9.09 6.96 -3.66
C CYS A 279 9.93 5.68 -3.60
N VAL A 280 11.21 5.85 -3.28
CA VAL A 280 12.15 4.77 -2.97
C VAL A 280 13.16 5.24 -1.92
N GLY A 281 13.52 4.34 -1.00
CA GLY A 281 14.45 4.65 0.09
C GLY A 281 13.77 5.26 1.32
N LEU A 282 14.53 6.05 2.08
CA LEU A 282 14.11 6.67 3.32
C LEU A 282 13.29 7.94 3.05
N SER A 283 12.33 8.22 3.93
CA SER A 283 11.78 9.58 4.03
C SER A 283 12.80 10.54 4.62
N GLU A 284 12.58 11.84 4.45
CA GLU A 284 13.45 12.88 4.98
C GLU A 284 13.55 12.80 6.51
N GLU A 285 12.42 12.70 7.21
CA GLU A 285 12.38 12.59 8.67
C GLU A 285 13.05 11.31 9.20
N GLU A 286 13.01 10.22 8.44
CA GLU A 286 13.67 8.97 8.82
C GLU A 286 15.18 9.03 8.56
N ALA A 287 15.61 9.68 7.47
CA ALA A 287 17.02 9.93 7.20
C ALA A 287 17.63 10.84 8.28
N GLU A 288 16.97 11.93 8.64
CA GLU A 288 17.37 12.82 9.75
C GLU A 288 17.43 12.05 11.07
N ARG A 289 16.45 11.19 11.37
CA ARG A 289 16.44 10.38 12.60
C ARG A 289 17.59 9.38 12.67
N ARG A 290 17.98 8.78 11.53
CA ARG A 290 19.04 7.75 11.48
C ARG A 290 20.45 8.33 11.44
N HIS A 291 20.64 9.46 10.76
CA HIS A 291 21.97 10.00 10.47
C HIS A 291 22.26 11.33 11.15
N GLY A 292 21.24 12.01 11.69
CA GLY A 292 21.33 13.36 12.22
C GLY A 292 21.06 14.41 11.14
N LYS A 293 20.30 15.46 11.49
CA LYS A 293 19.89 16.51 10.55
C LYS A 293 21.06 17.23 9.87
N ASP A 294 22.16 17.42 10.59
CA ASP A 294 23.37 18.06 10.06
C ASP A 294 24.18 17.15 9.13
N GLN A 295 23.81 15.88 8.98
CA GLN A 295 24.43 14.94 8.05
C GLN A 295 23.57 14.69 6.80
N ILE A 296 22.44 15.39 6.66
CA ILE A 296 21.51 15.24 5.54
C ILE A 296 21.53 16.49 4.66
N GLU A 297 21.55 16.27 3.35
CA GLU A 297 21.30 17.30 2.35
C GLU A 297 20.06 16.91 1.53
N VAL A 298 19.17 17.87 1.28
CA VAL A 298 17.93 17.61 0.52
C VAL A 298 17.88 18.53 -0.68
N TYR A 299 17.97 17.94 -1.87
CA TYR A 299 17.79 18.62 -3.14
C TYR A 299 16.33 18.55 -3.55
N HIS A 300 15.74 19.66 -4.01
CA HIS A 300 14.32 19.70 -4.32
C HIS A 300 13.94 20.74 -5.36
N ALA A 301 12.78 20.53 -6.00
CA ALA A 301 12.20 21.49 -6.94
C ALA A 301 10.70 21.28 -7.09
N PHE A 302 9.99 22.36 -7.38
CA PHE A 302 8.71 22.30 -8.06
C PHE A 302 8.95 22.27 -9.57
N TYR A 303 8.07 21.61 -10.31
CA TYR A 303 8.15 21.53 -11.77
C TYR A 303 6.74 21.54 -12.37
N LYS A 304 6.66 21.74 -13.69
CA LYS A 304 5.38 21.69 -14.41
C LYS A 304 5.52 20.72 -15.59
N PRO A 305 4.72 19.63 -15.63
CA PRO A 305 4.65 18.78 -16.81
C PRO A 305 4.33 19.61 -18.06
N LEU A 306 5.00 19.32 -19.18
CA LEU A 306 4.76 20.06 -20.43
C LEU A 306 3.28 19.97 -20.84
N GLU A 307 2.67 18.80 -20.67
CA GLU A 307 1.26 18.52 -20.96
C GLU A 307 0.30 19.39 -20.12
N PHE A 308 0.73 19.88 -18.95
CA PHE A 308 -0.09 20.72 -18.08
C PHE A 308 -0.07 22.19 -18.51
N THR A 309 0.83 22.59 -19.41
CA THR A 309 0.93 23.98 -19.87
C THR A 309 -0.25 24.36 -20.75
N VAL A 310 -0.42 23.69 -21.89
CA VAL A 310 -1.53 23.93 -22.83
C VAL A 310 -2.89 23.55 -22.22
N ALA A 311 -2.92 22.51 -21.38
CA ALA A 311 -4.14 22.09 -20.70
C ALA A 311 -4.52 22.99 -19.51
N GLU A 312 -3.71 24.02 -19.21
CA GLU A 312 -3.90 24.95 -18.09
C GLU A 312 -4.15 24.25 -16.74
N ARG A 313 -3.53 23.08 -16.56
CA ARG A 313 -3.63 22.31 -15.32
C ARG A 313 -2.73 22.91 -14.26
N ASP A 314 -3.24 22.89 -13.03
CA ASP A 314 -2.45 23.25 -11.85
C ASP A 314 -1.31 22.26 -11.65
N ALA A 315 -0.14 22.80 -11.30
CA ALA A 315 1.08 22.04 -11.02
C ALA A 315 1.67 22.40 -9.64
N THR A 316 0.89 23.06 -8.78
CA THR A 316 1.36 23.54 -7.47
C THR A 316 1.91 22.43 -6.59
N GLN A 317 1.44 21.19 -6.75
CA GLN A 317 1.89 20.02 -5.99
C GLN A 317 2.77 19.06 -6.81
N CYS A 318 3.16 19.42 -8.03
CA CYS A 318 4.20 18.70 -8.79
C CYS A 318 5.57 19.06 -8.20
N TYR A 319 6.08 18.18 -7.35
CA TYR A 319 7.25 18.43 -6.53
C TYR A 319 8.12 17.18 -6.45
N ILE A 320 9.43 17.40 -6.41
CA ILE A 320 10.43 16.34 -6.31
C ILE A 320 11.41 16.67 -5.22
N LYS A 321 11.90 15.64 -4.53
CA LYS A 321 13.07 15.76 -3.67
C LYS A 321 13.93 14.51 -3.65
N VAL A 322 15.22 14.72 -3.44
CA VAL A 322 16.24 13.70 -3.24
C VAL A 322 16.94 13.97 -1.93
N VAL A 323 16.91 12.98 -1.04
CA VAL A 323 17.51 13.01 0.28
C VAL A 323 18.86 12.29 0.20
N CYS A 324 19.94 12.98 0.55
CA CYS A 324 21.31 12.48 0.45
C CYS A 324 22.03 12.59 1.80
N LEU A 325 23.11 11.82 1.96
CA LEU A 325 24.15 12.18 2.92
C LEU A 325 24.82 13.50 2.49
N GLN A 326 25.11 14.36 3.45
CA GLN A 326 25.78 15.65 3.19
C GLN A 326 27.28 15.46 2.91
N GLU A 327 27.92 14.57 3.66
CA GLU A 327 29.36 14.29 3.54
C GLU A 327 29.63 13.04 2.69
N GLY A 328 30.90 12.85 2.35
CA GLY A 328 31.36 11.69 1.58
C GLY A 328 30.98 11.78 0.10
N ASP A 329 30.49 10.68 -0.44
CA ASP A 329 30.08 10.55 -1.84
C ASP A 329 28.68 11.10 -2.12
N GLN A 330 28.03 11.71 -1.12
CA GLN A 330 26.65 12.18 -1.18
C GLN A 330 25.68 11.06 -1.64
N ARG A 331 25.83 9.87 -1.06
CA ARG A 331 24.93 8.74 -1.29
C ARG A 331 23.47 9.16 -1.14
N VAL A 332 22.65 8.79 -2.14
CA VAL A 332 21.21 9.00 -2.11
C VAL A 332 20.59 7.99 -1.14
N LEU A 333 19.85 8.52 -0.18
CA LEU A 333 19.13 7.76 0.85
C LEU A 333 17.63 7.64 0.54
N GLY A 334 17.07 8.62 -0.15
CA GLY A 334 15.65 8.68 -0.47
C GLY A 334 15.37 9.50 -1.73
N MET A 335 14.35 9.11 -2.49
CA MET A 335 13.85 9.84 -3.64
C MET A 335 12.34 9.85 -3.62
N HIS A 336 11.76 11.04 -3.86
CA HIS A 336 10.34 11.29 -3.77
C HIS A 336 9.88 12.14 -4.95
N PHE A 337 8.77 11.74 -5.56
CA PHE A 337 8.23 12.36 -6.76
C PHE A 337 6.71 12.42 -6.68
N THR A 338 6.12 13.61 -6.69
CA THR A 338 4.68 13.81 -6.94
C THR A 338 4.46 14.33 -8.35
N GLY A 339 3.58 13.67 -9.10
CA GLY A 339 3.42 13.96 -10.52
C GLY A 339 2.62 12.94 -11.31
N PRO A 340 2.40 13.19 -12.61
CA PRO A 340 1.88 12.18 -13.51
C PRO A 340 2.89 11.03 -13.69
N ASN A 341 2.39 9.79 -13.75
CA ASN A 341 3.20 8.58 -14.03
C ASN A 341 4.36 8.39 -13.03
N ALA A 342 4.14 8.69 -11.75
CA ALA A 342 5.17 8.64 -10.73
C ALA A 342 5.77 7.23 -10.55
N GLY A 343 4.97 6.19 -10.79
CA GLY A 343 5.45 4.80 -10.78
C GLY A 343 6.48 4.53 -11.87
N GLU A 344 6.22 5.02 -13.09
CA GLU A 344 7.12 4.85 -14.23
C GLU A 344 8.45 5.57 -14.01
N VAL A 345 8.41 6.79 -13.48
CA VAL A 345 9.60 7.56 -13.14
C VAL A 345 10.40 6.85 -12.05
N THR A 346 9.75 6.50 -10.93
CA THR A 346 10.42 5.94 -9.74
C THR A 346 11.05 4.59 -10.02
N GLN A 347 10.44 3.76 -10.87
CA GLN A 347 10.93 2.41 -11.17
C GLN A 347 12.36 2.44 -11.74
N GLY A 348 12.69 3.36 -12.64
CA GLY A 348 14.03 3.51 -13.20
C GLY A 348 15.08 3.87 -12.15
N PHE A 349 14.78 4.87 -11.30
CA PHE A 349 15.69 5.31 -10.25
C PHE A 349 15.89 4.27 -9.14
N SER A 350 14.89 3.42 -8.88
CA SER A 350 15.00 2.35 -7.88
C SER A 350 16.16 1.37 -8.15
N LEU A 351 16.53 1.16 -9.41
CA LEU A 351 17.71 0.37 -9.77
C LEU A 351 19.00 1.04 -9.27
N GLY A 352 19.08 2.37 -9.36
CA GLY A 352 20.22 3.14 -8.88
C GLY A 352 20.50 2.89 -7.40
N PHE A 353 19.47 2.76 -6.56
CA PHE A 353 19.64 2.44 -5.14
C PHE A 353 20.34 1.11 -4.90
N GLN A 354 20.09 0.11 -5.75
CA GLN A 354 20.77 -1.19 -5.70
C GLN A 354 22.23 -1.10 -6.15
N CYS A 355 22.58 -0.06 -6.92
CA CYS A 355 23.92 0.20 -7.44
C CYS A 355 24.71 1.24 -6.62
N GLY A 356 24.19 1.72 -5.48
CA GLY A 356 24.86 2.76 -4.70
C GLY A 356 24.77 4.15 -5.33
N LEU A 357 23.57 4.55 -5.77
CA LEU A 357 23.31 5.88 -6.32
C LEU A 357 23.84 7.01 -5.41
N THR A 358 24.50 7.98 -6.02
CA THR A 358 25.01 9.21 -5.39
C THR A 358 24.41 10.41 -6.10
N TYR A 359 24.42 11.57 -5.44
CA TYR A 359 24.00 12.81 -6.08
C TYR A 359 24.84 13.15 -7.32
N GLU A 360 26.13 12.83 -7.32
CA GLU A 360 26.99 13.04 -8.49
C GLU A 360 26.54 12.22 -9.71
N HIS A 361 26.12 10.97 -9.51
CA HIS A 361 25.54 10.18 -10.59
C HIS A 361 24.30 10.84 -11.19
N LEU A 362 23.42 11.42 -10.36
CA LEU A 362 22.26 12.18 -10.84
C LEU A 362 22.72 13.39 -11.66
N ARG A 363 23.56 14.25 -11.08
CA ARG A 363 24.04 15.49 -11.73
C ARG A 363 24.73 15.26 -13.08
N ASN A 364 25.46 14.15 -13.22
CA ASN A 364 26.20 13.83 -14.44
C ASN A 364 25.36 13.08 -15.49
N THR A 365 24.14 12.67 -15.15
CA THR A 365 23.22 12.04 -16.10
C THR A 365 22.61 13.12 -17.00
N VAL A 366 22.49 12.86 -18.31
CA VAL A 366 21.82 13.78 -19.24
C VAL A 366 20.31 13.49 -19.25
N GLY A 367 19.49 14.52 -19.06
CA GLY A 367 18.04 14.42 -19.11
C GLY A 367 17.50 14.11 -20.51
N ILE A 368 16.38 13.39 -20.58
CA ILE A 368 15.60 13.20 -21.80
C ILE A 368 14.54 14.31 -21.84
N HIS A 369 14.50 15.07 -22.93
CA HIS A 369 13.64 16.26 -23.04
C HIS A 369 12.59 16.12 -24.16
N PRO A 370 11.32 16.48 -23.94
CA PRO A 370 10.71 16.90 -22.67
C PRO A 370 10.16 15.73 -21.85
N THR A 371 10.52 15.62 -20.56
CA THR A 371 9.93 14.64 -19.64
C THR A 371 9.76 15.22 -18.23
N CYS A 372 8.93 14.59 -17.39
CA CYS A 372 8.91 14.93 -15.94
C CYS A 372 10.11 14.32 -15.20
N ALA A 373 10.61 13.17 -15.67
CA ALA A 373 11.70 12.43 -15.03
C ALA A 373 13.04 13.19 -15.09
N GLU A 374 13.29 13.98 -16.14
CA GLU A 374 14.53 14.77 -16.26
C GLU A 374 14.69 15.78 -15.11
N GLU A 375 13.60 16.21 -14.47
CA GLU A 375 13.65 17.17 -13.38
C GLU A 375 14.40 16.63 -12.15
N LEU A 376 14.35 15.32 -11.89
CA LEU A 376 15.13 14.67 -10.82
C LEU A 376 16.64 14.77 -11.05
N ILE A 377 17.06 14.77 -12.31
CA ILE A 377 18.47 14.85 -12.72
C ILE A 377 18.96 16.31 -12.72
N LYS A 378 18.04 17.28 -12.90
CA LYS A 378 18.32 18.72 -12.92
C LYS A 378 18.36 19.38 -11.54
N LEU A 379 18.05 18.62 -10.48
CA LEU A 379 18.03 19.14 -9.11
C LEU A 379 19.36 19.77 -8.70
N ASN A 380 19.31 21.01 -8.20
CA ASN A 380 20.49 21.75 -7.72
C ASN A 380 20.21 22.65 -6.51
N ILE A 381 18.94 22.98 -6.22
CA ILE A 381 18.55 23.78 -5.05
C ILE A 381 18.45 22.86 -3.84
N THR A 382 19.06 23.29 -2.73
CA THR A 382 19.05 22.57 -1.45
C THR A 382 18.11 23.23 -0.46
N LYS A 383 17.40 22.48 0.38
CA LYS A 383 16.63 23.08 1.49
C LYS A 383 17.50 23.93 2.44
N ARG A 384 18.77 23.56 2.60
CA ARG A 384 19.72 24.25 3.49
C ARG A 384 20.12 25.65 3.00
N SER A 385 20.00 25.94 1.70
CA SER A 385 20.36 27.25 1.14
C SER A 385 19.33 28.36 1.42
N GLY A 386 18.17 28.01 2.00
CA GLY A 386 16.96 28.83 1.90
C GLY A 386 16.35 28.72 0.51
#